data_AF-V8R4Q6-F1
#
_entry.id   AF-V8R4Q6-F1
#
_cell.length_a   1.000
_cell.length_b   1.000
_cell.length_c   1.000
_cell.angle_alpha   90.00
_cell.angle_beta   90.00
_cell.angle_gamma   90.00
#
_symmetry.space_group_name_H-M   'P 1'
#
loop_
_entity.id
_entity.type
_entity.pdbx_description
1 polymer ?
#
loop_
_entity_poly.entity_id
_entity_poly.type
_entity_poly.pdbx_seq_one_letter_code
_entity_poly.pdbx_strand_id
1 'polypeptide(L)' 'MTTPLVKSLVDEQLDEIERRIAILGFGLPFNEVIGRKREDLVDNLPQRLSVTMKGGRIAVRARP' A
#
# COMPACT_ATOMS: atom_id res chain seq x y z
N MET A 1 -12.29 31.06 -8.14
CA MET A 1 -11.63 29.91 -7.49
C MET A 1 -10.46 30.45 -6.71
N THR A 2 -10.67 30.74 -5.43
CA THR A 2 -9.66 31.33 -4.54
C THR A 2 -8.96 30.19 -3.82
N THR A 3 -7.64 30.07 -3.99
CA THR A 3 -6.84 29.10 -3.22
C THR A 3 -6.75 29.58 -1.77
N PRO A 4 -7.13 28.77 -0.77
CA PRO A 4 -7.00 29.18 0.62
C PRO A 4 -5.53 29.33 1.00
N LEU A 5 -5.20 30.41 1.70
CA LEU A 5 -3.82 30.76 2.10
C LEU A 5 -3.24 29.78 3.15
N VAL A 6 -4.13 29.04 3.83
CA VAL A 6 -3.82 28.07 4.89
C VAL A 6 -4.66 26.82 4.63
N LYS A 7 -4.08 25.64 4.86
CA LYS A 7 -4.80 24.37 4.75
C LYS A 7 -5.99 24.35 5.71
N SER A 8 -7.11 23.81 5.26
CA SER A 8 -8.23 23.57 6.16
C SER A 8 -7.93 22.36 7.05
N LEU A 9 -8.61 22.26 8.19
CA LEU A 9 -8.56 21.07 9.05
C LEU A 9 -8.88 19.79 8.26
N VAL A 10 -9.78 19.88 7.27
CA VAL A 10 -10.15 18.75 6.42
C VAL A 10 -8.96 18.31 5.56
N ASP A 11 -8.23 19.26 4.97
CA ASP A 11 -7.05 18.96 4.14
C ASP A 11 -5.94 18.31 4.97
N GLU A 12 -5.70 18.79 6.19
CA GLU A 12 -4.72 18.20 7.11
C GLU A 12 -5.11 16.77 7.53
N GLN A 13 -6.40 16.54 7.78
CA GLN A 13 -6.91 15.20 8.11
C GLN A 13 -6.81 14.24 6.92
N LEU A 14 -7.07 14.71 5.69
CA LEU A 14 -6.90 13.91 4.49
C LEU A 14 -5.43 13.51 4.28
N ASP A 15 -4.49 14.45 4.42
CA ASP A 15 -3.05 14.18 4.34
C ASP A 15 -2.62 13.14 5.40
N GLU A 16 -3.16 13.23 6.63
CA GLU A 16 -2.86 12.27 7.69
C GLU A 16 -3.43 10.88 7.39
N ILE A 17 -4.65 10.79 6.86
CA ILE A 17 -5.25 9.53 6.43
C ILE A 17 -4.41 8.91 5.30
N GLU A 18 -4.02 9.68 4.29
CA GLU A 18 -3.17 9.19 3.20
C GLU A 18 -1.81 8.69 3.72
N ARG A 19 -1.18 9.42 4.64
CA ARG A 19 0.07 9.00 5.28
C ARG A 19 -0.11 7.70 6.08
N ARG A 20 -1.21 7.53 6.80
CA ARG A 20 -1.52 6.30 7.56
C ARG A 20 -1.85 5.12 6.65
N ILE A 21 -2.58 5.32 5.55
CA ILE A 21 -2.86 4.30 4.55
C ILE A 21 -1.57 3.86 3.84
N ALA A 22 -0.70 4.81 3.50
CA ALA A 22 0.63 4.50 2.98
C ALA A 22 1.40 3.63 3.99
N ILE A 23 1.43 4.00 5.27
CA ILE A 23 2.07 3.18 6.30
C ILE A 23 1.41 1.80 6.43
N LEU A 24 0.08 1.67 6.34
CA LEU A 24 -0.61 0.38 6.42
C LEU A 24 -0.34 -0.52 5.20
N GLY A 25 -0.29 0.05 4.00
CA GLY A 25 0.07 -0.67 2.77
C GLY A 25 1.53 -1.14 2.74
N PHE A 26 2.42 -0.49 3.51
CA PHE A 26 3.82 -0.90 3.70
C PHE A 26 4.09 -1.64 5.02
N GLY A 27 3.18 -1.57 5.99
CA GLY A 27 3.36 -2.05 7.37
C GLY A 27 2.75 -3.42 7.64
N LEU A 28 1.77 -3.83 6.83
CA LEU A 28 1.30 -5.22 6.82
C LEU A 28 2.31 -6.06 6.04
N PRO A 29 2.88 -7.12 6.64
CA PRO A 29 3.74 -8.04 5.92
C PRO A 29 2.97 -8.65 4.74
N PHE A 30 3.66 -8.82 3.62
CA PHE A 30 3.08 -9.20 2.33
C PHE A 30 2.06 -10.35 2.39
N ASN A 31 2.34 -11.40 3.17
CA ASN A 31 1.44 -12.54 3.30
C ASN A 31 0.08 -12.17 3.92
N GLU A 32 0.05 -11.26 4.88
CA GLU A 32 -1.19 -10.79 5.51
C GLU A 32 -2.06 -10.03 4.49
N VAL A 33 -1.43 -9.31 3.56
CA VAL A 33 -2.11 -8.59 2.47
C VAL A 33 -2.84 -9.56 1.52
N ILE A 34 -2.32 -10.78 1.35
CA ILE A 34 -2.93 -11.82 0.50
C ILE A 34 -3.74 -12.86 1.30
N GLY A 35 -4.08 -12.56 2.56
CA GLY A 35 -4.89 -13.43 3.42
C GLY A 35 -4.17 -14.70 3.90
N ARG A 36 -2.84 -14.71 3.89
CA ARG A 36 -1.99 -15.81 4.37
C ARG A 36 -1.34 -15.46 5.70
N LYS A 37 -0.80 -16.48 6.35
CA LYS A 37 -0.06 -16.32 7.60
C LYS A 37 1.29 -15.65 7.36
N ARG A 38 1.77 -14.87 8.34
CA ARG A 38 3.04 -14.14 8.23
C ARG A 38 4.22 -15.08 8.04
N GLU A 39 4.15 -16.27 8.65
CA GLU A 39 5.19 -17.29 8.62
C GLU A 39 5.28 -18.08 7.31
N ASP A 40 4.25 -18.01 6.45
CA ASP A 40 4.24 -18.75 5.18
C ASP A 40 5.43 -18.31 4.33
N LEU A 41 6.24 -19.26 3.87
CA LEU A 41 7.33 -18.92 2.96
C LEU A 41 6.74 -18.42 1.64
N VAL A 42 7.23 -17.26 1.17
CA VAL A 42 6.85 -16.68 -0.12
C VAL A 42 7.14 -17.64 -1.28
N ASP A 43 8.14 -18.51 -1.15
CA ASP A 43 8.47 -19.51 -2.17
C ASP A 43 7.43 -20.66 -2.25
N ASN A 44 6.62 -20.85 -1.22
CA ASN A 44 5.52 -21.82 -1.19
C ASN A 44 4.22 -21.28 -1.80
N LEU A 45 4.23 -20.06 -2.36
CA LEU A 45 3.05 -19.52 -3.03
C LEU A 45 2.68 -20.38 -4.24
N PRO A 46 1.40 -20.78 -4.40
CA PRO A 46 0.95 -21.58 -5.54
C PRO A 46 1.23 -20.91 -6.89
N GLN A 47 1.14 -19.58 -6.92
CA GLN A 47 1.48 -18.77 -8.07
C GLN A 47 2.65 -17.87 -7.71
N ARG A 48 3.74 -17.93 -8.49
CA ARG A 48 4.85 -17.01 -8.32
C ARG A 48 4.41 -15.61 -8.71
N LEU A 49 4.75 -14.64 -7.87
CA LEU A 49 4.39 -13.24 -8.09
C LEU A 49 5.62 -12.44 -8.53
N SER A 50 5.39 -11.42 -9.34
CA SER A 50 6.40 -10.42 -9.70
C SER A 50 5.99 -9.08 -9.14
N VAL A 51 6.95 -8.42 -8.49
CA VAL A 51 6.77 -7.07 -7.96
C VAL A 51 7.03 -6.07 -9.09
N THR A 52 6.18 -5.06 -9.20
CA THR A 52 6.35 -3.93 -10.11
C THR A 52 6.06 -2.62 -9.39
N MET A 53 6.59 -1.52 -9.91
CA MET A 53 6.29 -0.17 -9.43
C MET A 53 5.31 0.48 -10.39
N LYS A 54 4.14 0.91 -9.89
CA LYS A 54 3.13 1.61 -10.69
C LYS A 54 2.74 2.91 -9.99
N GLY A 55 3.09 4.05 -10.58
CA GLY A 55 2.75 5.38 -10.04
C GLY A 55 3.25 5.59 -8.61
N GLY A 56 4.48 5.16 -8.31
CA GLY A 56 5.09 5.26 -6.97
C GLY A 56 4.60 4.23 -5.95
N ARG A 57 3.67 3.33 -6.32
CA ARG A 57 3.15 2.28 -5.46
C ARG A 57 3.69 0.90 -5.86
N ILE A 58 3.90 0.04 -4.87
CA ILE A 58 4.19 -1.38 -5.09
C ILE A 58 2.92 -2.06 -5.60
N ALA A 59 3.01 -2.62 -6.80
CA ALA A 59 1.97 -3.46 -7.38
C ALA A 59 2.52 -4.88 -7.57
N VAL A 60 1.66 -5.87 -7.43
CA VAL A 60 2.04 -7.28 -7.52
C VAL A 60 1.20 -7.95 -8.59
N ARG A 61 1.83 -8.73 -9.47
CA ARG A 61 1.15 -9.49 -10.54
C ARG A 61 1.60 -10.94 -10.57
N ALA A 62 0.71 -11.84 -11.00
CA ALA A 62 1.08 -13.22 -11.30
C ALA A 62 2.16 -13.25 -12.39
N ARG A 63 3.20 -14.06 -12.18
CA ARG A 63 4.15 -14.42 -13.22
C ARG A 63 3.44 -15.40 -14.18
N PRO A 64 3.59 -15.26 -15.51
CA PRO A 64 3.15 -16.28 -16.45
C PRO A 64 3.79 -17.64 -16.17
#